data_AF-A0A7Y3LY19-F1
#
_entry.id   AF-A0A7Y3LY19-F1
#
_cell.length_a   1.000
_cell.length_b   1.000
_cell.length_c   1.000
_cell.angle_alpha   90.00
_cell.angle_beta   90.00
_cell.angle_gamma   90.00
#
_symmetry.space_group_name_H-M   'P 1'
#
loop_
_entity.id
_entity.type
_entity.pdbx_description
1 polymer ?
#
loop_
_entity_poly.entity_id
_entity_poly.type
_entity_poly.pdbx_seq_one_letter_code
_entity_poly.pdbx_strand_id
1 'polypeptide(L)' 'MTTELAAKIAELMPRAKQDLTDLVAVPSIADPRQYPPEECHKAARWVADAFSDAGLRDLRRPERPPSHPSRAPP' A
#
# COMPACT_ATOMS: atom_id res chain seq x y z
N MET A 1 14.20 -24.88 12.01
CA MET A 1 13.36 -23.68 12.15
C MET A 1 13.74 -22.54 11.20
N THR A 2 14.93 -21.94 11.24
CA THR A 2 15.28 -20.79 10.37
C THR A 2 15.36 -21.17 8.89
N THR A 3 15.82 -22.37 8.56
CA THR A 3 15.93 -22.86 7.17
C THR A 3 14.56 -23.12 6.52
N GLU A 4 13.60 -23.65 7.26
CA GLU A 4 12.23 -23.89 6.77
C GLU A 4 11.50 -22.58 6.53
N LEU A 5 11.70 -21.59 7.41
CA LEU A 5 11.19 -20.24 7.21
C LEU A 5 11.80 -19.59 5.96
N ALA A 6 13.11 -19.70 5.76
CA ALA A 6 13.79 -19.15 4.59
C ALA A 6 13.30 -19.79 3.28
N ALA A 7 13.08 -21.12 3.27
CA ALA A 7 12.50 -21.82 2.12
C ALA A 7 11.10 -21.30 1.79
N LYS A 8 10.24 -21.17 2.81
CA LYS A 8 8.88 -20.64 2.64
C LYS A 8 8.86 -19.19 2.15
N ILE A 9 9.79 -18.35 2.64
CA ILE A 9 9.96 -16.98 2.13
C ILE A 9 10.35 -17.02 0.65
N ALA A 10 11.33 -17.84 0.28
CA ALA A 10 11.79 -17.94 -1.11
C ALA A 10 10.67 -18.40 -2.07
N GLU A 11 9.81 -19.32 -1.63
CA GLU A 11 8.62 -19.76 -2.37
C GLU A 11 7.59 -18.64 -2.56
N LEU A 12 7.46 -17.73 -1.59
CA LEU A 12 6.50 -16.62 -1.64
C LEU A 12 7.04 -15.36 -2.35
N MET A 13 8.36 -15.23 -2.51
CA MET A 13 9.00 -14.07 -3.13
C MET A 13 8.49 -13.74 -4.55
N PRO A 14 8.18 -14.70 -5.45
CA PRO A 14 7.61 -14.39 -6.76
C PRO A 14 6.27 -13.65 -6.66
N ARG A 15 5.37 -14.12 -5.80
CA ARG A 15 4.08 -13.46 -5.54
C ARG A 15 4.29 -12.06 -4.93
N ALA A 16 5.17 -11.94 -3.94
CA ALA A 16 5.46 -10.65 -3.31
C ALA A 16 5.95 -9.60 -4.32
N LYS A 17 6.74 -10.02 -5.34
CA LYS A 17 7.17 -9.14 -6.42
C LYS A 17 6.03 -8.73 -7.35
N GLN A 18 5.11 -9.64 -7.66
CA GLN A 18 3.91 -9.34 -8.46
C GLN A 18 3.02 -8.34 -7.72
N ASP A 19 2.70 -8.61 -6.46
CA ASP A 19 1.92 -7.73 -5.60
C ASP A 19 2.57 -6.33 -5.51
N LEU A 20 3.90 -6.26 -5.33
CA LEU A 20 4.61 -4.99 -5.31
C LEU A 20 4.55 -4.26 -6.66
N THR A 21 4.61 -4.98 -7.78
CA THR A 21 4.51 -4.39 -9.13
C THR A 21 3.15 -3.75 -9.34
N ASP A 22 2.07 -4.43 -8.94
CA ASP A 22 0.71 -3.91 -9.04
C ASP A 22 0.50 -2.67 -8.14
N LEU A 23 1.06 -2.69 -6.92
CA LEU A 23 1.00 -1.56 -6.02
C LEU A 23 1.71 -0.31 -6.58
N VAL A 24 2.93 -0.46 -7.10
CA VAL A 24 3.72 0.69 -7.60
C VAL A 24 3.22 1.19 -8.95
N ALA A 25 2.42 0.41 -9.67
CA ALA A 25 1.74 0.86 -10.88
C ALA A 25 0.62 1.87 -10.58
N VAL A 26 0.11 1.93 -9.35
CA VAL A 26 -0.85 2.95 -8.93
C VAL A 26 -0.10 4.25 -8.59
N PRO A 27 -0.38 5.38 -9.28
CA PRO A 27 0.28 6.66 -9.01
C PRO A 27 -0.27 7.31 -7.73
N SER A 28 0.00 6.69 -6.59
CA SER A 28 -0.45 7.12 -5.25
C SER A 28 0.39 8.28 -4.69
N ILE A 29 0.42 9.38 -5.42
CA ILE A 29 1.18 10.58 -5.06
C ILE A 29 0.32 11.45 -4.14
N ALA A 30 0.78 11.64 -2.90
CA ALA A 30 0.11 12.47 -1.90
C ALA A 30 0.33 13.98 -2.13
N ASP A 31 0.14 14.43 -3.37
CA ASP A 31 0.11 15.83 -3.76
C ASP A 31 -1.17 16.12 -4.58
N PRO A 32 -2.20 16.72 -3.96
CA PRO A 32 -3.46 17.01 -4.64
C PRO A 32 -3.32 18.02 -5.79
N ARG A 33 -2.18 18.70 -5.91
CA ARG A 33 -1.89 19.64 -7.00
C ARG A 33 -1.40 18.93 -8.25
N GLN A 34 -0.81 17.76 -8.09
CA GLN A 34 -0.19 16.98 -9.16
C GLN A 34 -1.03 15.77 -9.54
N TYR A 35 -1.73 15.15 -8.57
CA TYR A 35 -2.52 13.94 -8.78
C TYR A 35 -3.86 13.99 -8.03
N PRO A 36 -4.93 13.42 -8.62
CA PRO A 36 -6.20 13.30 -7.93
C PRO A 36 -6.06 12.49 -6.63
N PRO A 37 -6.68 12.91 -5.52
CA PRO A 37 -6.64 12.17 -4.25
C PRO A 37 -7.30 10.78 -4.34
N GLU A 38 -8.08 10.53 -5.39
CA GLU A 38 -8.72 9.24 -5.68
C GLU A 38 -7.70 8.12 -5.90
N GLU A 39 -6.57 8.39 -6.55
CA GLU A 39 -5.52 7.37 -6.79
C GLU A 39 -4.85 6.94 -5.48
N CYS A 40 -4.67 7.87 -4.53
CA CYS A 40 -4.24 7.53 -3.18
C CYS A 40 -5.27 6.65 -2.43
N HIS A 41 -6.56 6.90 -2.64
CA HIS A 41 -7.61 6.06 -2.03
C HIS A 41 -7.65 4.67 -2.66
N LYS A 42 -7.41 4.56 -3.98
CA LYS A 42 -7.31 3.31 -4.71
C LYS A 42 -6.16 2.46 -4.22
N ALA A 43 -4.97 3.05 -4.06
CA ALA A 43 -3.82 2.35 -3.47
C ALA A 43 -4.09 1.90 -2.03
N ALA A 44 -4.69 2.77 -1.19
CA ALA A 44 -5.04 2.39 0.17
C ALA A 44 -6.03 1.21 0.25
N ARG A 45 -6.98 1.14 -0.69
CA ARG A 45 -7.92 0.01 -0.79
C ARG A 45 -7.23 -1.26 -1.27
N TRP A 46 -6.42 -1.16 -2.32
CA TRP A 46 -5.64 -2.30 -2.83
C TRP A 46 -4.77 -2.93 -1.72
N VAL A 47 -4.11 -2.10 -0.90
CA VAL A 47 -3.31 -2.59 0.23
C VAL A 47 -4.16 -3.31 1.27
N ALA A 48 -5.36 -2.81 1.57
CA ALA A 48 -6.27 -3.45 2.51
C ALA A 48 -6.77 -4.81 1.96
N ASP A 49 -7.08 -4.88 0.67
CA ASP A 49 -7.52 -6.11 0.03
C ASP A 49 -6.39 -7.16 -0.02
N ALA A 50 -5.18 -6.75 -0.41
CA ALA A 50 -4.00 -7.62 -0.46
C ALA A 50 -3.64 -8.21 0.91
N PHE A 51 -3.75 -7.41 1.98
CA PHE A 51 -3.53 -7.91 3.33
C PHE A 51 -4.67 -8.81 3.83
N SER A 52 -5.91 -8.55 3.42
CA SER A 52 -7.05 -9.41 3.73
C SER A 52 -6.87 -10.79 3.10
N ASP A 53 -6.45 -10.85 1.83
CA ASP A 53 -6.15 -12.08 1.10
C ASP A 53 -4.95 -12.85 1.69
N ALA A 54 -4.02 -12.14 2.32
CA ALA A 54 -2.92 -12.74 3.09
C ALA A 54 -3.36 -13.28 4.47
N GLY A 55 -4.64 -13.09 4.85
CA GLY A 55 -5.21 -13.58 6.10
C GLY A 55 -5.08 -12.64 7.29
N LEU A 56 -4.62 -11.40 7.08
CA LEU A 56 -4.61 -10.37 8.12
C LEU A 56 -6.03 -9.88 8.37
N ARG A 57 -6.34 -9.62 9.64
CA ARG A 57 -7.64 -9.14 10.11
C ARG A 57 -7.48 -7.75 10.74
N ASP A 58 -8.60 -7.08 10.98
CA ASP A 58 -8.64 -5.77 11.65
C ASP A 58 -7.91 -4.63 10.91
N LEU A 59 -7.89 -4.69 9.58
CA LEU A 59 -7.33 -3.63 8.75
C LEU A 59 -8.20 -2.36 8.85
N ARG A 60 -7.66 -1.32 9.47
CA ARG A 60 -8.31 -0.01 9.57
C ARG A 60 -7.45 1.05 8.91
N ARG A 61 -8.08 1.86 8.07
CA ARG A 61 -7.48 3.12 7.62
C ARG A 61 -7.72 4.16 8.71
N PRO A 62 -6.67 4.68 9.37
CA PRO A 62 -6.85 5.78 10.32
C PRO A 62 -7.32 7.02 9.55
N GLU A 63 -8.13 7.85 10.22
CA GLU A 63 -8.47 9.17 9.70
C GLU A 63 -7.17 9.95 9.51
N ARG A 64 -6.94 10.46 8.29
CA ARG A 64 -5.75 11.25 8.01
C ARG A 64 -5.97 12.63 8.63
N PRO A 65 -5.13 13.09 9.58
CA PRO A 65 -5.25 14.43 10.11
C PRO A 65 -5.11 15.47 8.99
N PRO A 66 -5.75 16.65 9.11
CA PRO A 66 -5.64 17.69 8.11
C PRO A 66 -4.16 18.05 7.90
N SER A 67 -3.75 18.16 6.63
CA SER A 67 -2.39 18.56 6.28
C SER A 67 -2.10 19.95 6.86
N HIS A 68 -0.91 20.15 7.44
CA HIS A 68 -0.47 21.45 7.95
C HIS A 68 -0.69 22.56 6.90
N PRO A 69 -1.17 23.75 7.32
CA PRO A 69 -1.52 24.85 6.40
C PRO A 69 -0.32 25.44 5.63
N SER A 70 0.91 25.10 5.99
CA SER A 70 2.13 25.62 5.35
C SER A 70 2.44 24.96 3.98
N ARG A 71 1.67 23.96 3.56
CA ARG A 71 1.83 23.30 2.25
C ARG A 71 0.70 23.63 1.28
N ALA A 72 0.28 24.90 1.21
CA ALA A 72 -0.42 25.45 0.03
C ALA A 72 0.61 25.78 -1.08
N PRO A 73 0.30 25.62 -2.38
CA PRO A 73 1.21 26.04 -3.44
C PRO A 73 1.31 27.57 -3.47
N PRO A 74 2.41 28.14 -3.99
CA PRO A 74 2.41 29.53 -4.40
C PRO A 74 1.34 29.78 -5.47
#